data_AF-A0A1L0DQ66-F1
#
_entry.id   AF-A0A1L0DQ66-F1
#
_cell.length_a   1.000
_cell.length_b   1.000
_cell.length_c   1.000
_cell.angle_alpha   90.00
_cell.angle_beta   90.00
_cell.angle_gamma   90.00
#
_symmetry.space_group_name_H-M   'P 1'
#
loop_
_entity.id
_entity.type
_entity.pdbx_description
1 polymer ?
#
loop_
_entity_poly.entity_id
_entity_poly.type
_entity_poly.pdbx_seq_one_letter_code
_entity_poly.pdbx_strand_id
1 'polypeptide(L)'
;MTGDITKLLGGKVTKKSSTTSKINADKINESDFPFCWRIKGSHLVTNTPPSHEFKKYYKSRNGLNGPKKVKIAAFDMDSTLIDTKSGVKFGRGPNDWKWWNDQVTQVLKKYADENYTLVIFTNQGTVVVTEEIRNKSKSFANLCSKVNQMMASLKSTVDARVLVYAASARPRPKRAKNVSSEELHATTRKPGTGMWEELENYIRRSLGDEYEIDKDKSFFVGDAAGRDGDHLDSDKVFAEGFGIQFDIPENIFKLPTDDDSNTTDNSD
;
A
#
# COMPACT_ATOMS: atom_id res chain seq x y z
N MET A 1 -18.27 -9.83 -63.27
CA MET A 1 -17.14 -10.78 -63.33
C MET A 1 -16.91 -11.25 -61.89
N THR A 2 -17.45 -12.42 -61.50
CA THR A 2 -16.68 -13.66 -61.24
C THR A 2 -15.64 -13.51 -60.10
N GLY A 3 -15.59 -14.21 -58.97
CA GLY A 3 -16.37 -15.29 -58.32
C GLY A 3 -15.59 -15.73 -57.04
N ASP A 4 -16.07 -16.59 -56.14
CA ASP A 4 -17.40 -17.20 -56.02
C ASP A 4 -17.68 -17.64 -54.54
N ILE A 5 -18.71 -18.49 -54.33
CA ILE A 5 -19.39 -18.88 -53.09
C ILE A 5 -18.94 -20.27 -52.56
N THR A 6 -18.81 -20.43 -51.23
CA THR A 6 -19.23 -21.57 -50.33
C THR A 6 -18.30 -21.67 -49.10
N LYS A 7 -18.69 -21.63 -47.80
CA LYS A 7 -19.70 -22.30 -46.92
C LYS A 7 -19.23 -23.61 -46.28
N LEU A 8 -19.62 -23.77 -44.98
CA LEU A 8 -19.49 -24.90 -44.01
C LEU A 8 -18.45 -24.61 -42.91
N LEU A 9 -18.72 -24.60 -41.59
CA LEU A 9 -19.91 -24.85 -40.74
C LEU A 9 -20.00 -23.67 -39.72
N GLY A 10 -21.14 -23.16 -39.25
CA GLY A 10 -22.11 -23.85 -38.40
C GLY A 10 -22.07 -23.29 -36.95
N GLY A 11 -22.63 -22.10 -36.69
CA GLY A 11 -22.71 -21.54 -35.33
C GLY A 11 -23.15 -20.08 -35.24
N LYS A 12 -24.37 -19.80 -34.76
CA LYS A 12 -24.81 -18.44 -34.39
C LYS A 12 -24.17 -18.03 -33.06
N VAL A 13 -23.15 -17.17 -33.08
CA VAL A 13 -22.76 -16.38 -31.90
C VAL A 13 -23.38 -15.00 -32.02
N THR A 14 -24.44 -14.76 -31.26
CA THR A 14 -24.98 -13.41 -31.06
C THR A 14 -23.91 -12.54 -30.40
N LYS A 15 -23.55 -11.42 -31.02
CA LYS A 15 -22.75 -10.37 -30.36
C LYS A 15 -23.55 -9.85 -29.16
N LYS A 16 -23.28 -10.38 -27.96
CA LYS A 16 -23.60 -9.66 -26.73
C LYS A 16 -22.82 -8.36 -26.75
N SER A 17 -23.54 -7.26 -26.95
CA SER A 17 -23.01 -5.93 -26.68
C SER A 17 -22.47 -5.92 -25.25
N SER A 18 -21.16 -5.77 -25.08
CA SER A 18 -20.57 -5.53 -23.77
C SER A 18 -21.00 -4.13 -23.35
N THR A 19 -22.00 -4.04 -22.47
CA THR A 19 -22.47 -2.78 -21.93
C THR A 19 -21.35 -2.11 -21.14
N THR A 20 -20.57 -1.26 -21.81
CA THR A 20 -19.63 -0.35 -21.15
C THR A 20 -20.46 0.63 -20.33
N SER A 21 -20.67 0.30 -19.05
CA SER A 21 -21.30 1.18 -18.08
C SER A 21 -20.47 2.46 -18.00
N LYS A 22 -20.97 3.54 -18.62
CA LYS A 22 -20.42 4.87 -18.43
C LYS A 22 -20.56 5.22 -16.95
N ILE A 23 -19.45 5.17 -16.22
CA ILE A 23 -19.39 5.61 -14.83
C ILE A 23 -19.74 7.09 -14.84
N ASN A 24 -20.78 7.47 -14.09
CA ASN A 24 -21.25 8.84 -14.07
C ASN A 24 -20.26 9.70 -13.28
N ALA A 25 -19.63 10.68 -13.94
CA ALA A 25 -18.50 11.43 -13.38
C ALA A 25 -18.87 12.21 -12.11
N ASP A 26 -20.13 12.65 -12.00
CA ASP A 26 -20.66 13.49 -10.92
C ASP A 26 -20.79 12.78 -9.55
N LYS A 27 -20.28 11.55 -9.41
CA LYS A 27 -20.22 10.78 -8.15
C LYS A 27 -18.82 10.39 -7.72
N ILE A 28 -17.77 10.87 -8.38
CA ILE A 28 -16.39 10.57 -7.99
C ILE A 28 -16.01 11.44 -6.78
N ASN A 29 -15.96 10.82 -5.60
CA ASN A 29 -15.40 11.47 -4.41
C ASN A 29 -13.87 11.47 -4.52
N GLU A 30 -13.26 12.64 -4.72
CA GLU A 30 -11.80 12.79 -4.85
C GLU A 30 -11.02 12.38 -3.58
N SER A 31 -11.70 12.20 -2.44
CA SER A 31 -11.13 11.70 -1.19
C SER A 31 -11.21 10.17 -1.00
N ASP A 32 -11.78 9.44 -1.97
CA ASP A 32 -11.73 7.98 -2.00
C ASP A 32 -10.31 7.53 -2.36
N PHE A 33 -9.88 6.41 -1.78
CA PHE A 33 -8.52 5.87 -1.90
C PHE A 33 -7.97 5.86 -3.34
N PRO A 34 -8.71 5.42 -4.39
CA PRO A 34 -8.18 5.38 -5.76
C PRO A 34 -7.77 6.72 -6.37
N PHE A 35 -8.20 7.86 -5.81
CA PHE A 35 -7.97 9.21 -6.35
C PHE A 35 -6.95 10.03 -5.54
N CYS A 36 -6.50 9.49 -4.41
CA CYS A 36 -5.59 10.14 -3.46
C CYS A 36 -4.09 10.04 -3.83
N TRP A 37 -3.75 9.54 -5.03
CA TRP A 37 -2.36 9.38 -5.49
C TRP A 37 -1.66 10.72 -5.82
N ARG A 38 -0.52 10.99 -5.18
CA ARG A 38 0.33 12.19 -5.38
C ARG A 38 1.79 11.79 -5.67
N ILE A 39 2.54 12.61 -6.40
CA ILE A 39 3.97 12.39 -6.66
C ILE A 39 4.74 13.60 -6.12
N LYS A 40 5.82 13.36 -5.37
CA LYS A 40 6.75 14.40 -4.92
C LYS A 40 8.04 14.29 -5.73
N GLY A 41 8.23 15.26 -6.65
CA GLY A 41 9.34 15.29 -7.58
C GLY A 41 9.41 14.02 -8.43
N SER A 42 10.39 13.16 -8.15
CA SER A 42 10.51 11.82 -8.74
C SER A 42 10.86 10.70 -7.73
N HIS A 43 11.00 11.03 -6.45
CA HIS A 43 11.52 10.11 -5.41
C HIS A 43 10.41 9.42 -4.61
N LEU A 44 9.25 10.06 -4.45
CA LEU A 44 8.17 9.57 -3.61
C LEU A 44 6.82 9.62 -4.33
N VAL A 45 6.10 8.51 -4.28
CA VAL A 45 4.67 8.40 -4.57
C VAL A 45 3.93 8.23 -3.24
N THR A 46 2.83 8.96 -3.02
CA THR A 46 1.96 8.74 -1.87
C THR A 46 0.52 8.43 -2.28
N ASN A 47 -0.18 7.65 -1.46
CA ASN A 47 -1.64 7.63 -1.42
C ASN A 47 -2.07 8.03 0.00
N THR A 48 -2.53 9.27 0.11
CA THR A 48 -2.91 9.89 1.39
C THR A 48 -4.12 10.79 1.13
N PRO A 49 -5.23 10.64 1.88
CA PRO A 49 -6.42 11.46 1.66
C PRO A 49 -6.15 12.95 1.93
N PRO A 50 -7.03 13.86 1.47
CA PRO A 50 -6.96 15.27 1.83
C PRO A 50 -6.91 15.45 3.36
N SER A 51 -6.08 16.37 3.85
CA SER A 51 -5.81 16.56 5.28
C SER A 51 -7.07 16.76 6.13
N HIS A 52 -8.09 17.44 5.61
CA HIS A 52 -9.37 17.63 6.32
C HIS A 52 -10.18 16.32 6.45
N GLU A 53 -10.16 15.46 5.43
CA GLU A 53 -10.80 14.14 5.47
C GLU A 53 -10.05 13.16 6.37
N PHE A 54 -8.71 13.22 6.40
CA PHE A 54 -7.93 12.47 7.38
C PHE A 54 -8.23 12.93 8.81
N LYS A 55 -8.29 14.24 9.05
CA LYS A 55 -8.67 14.81 10.36
C LYS A 55 -10.03 14.32 10.81
N LYS A 56 -11.04 14.36 9.93
CA LYS A 56 -12.39 13.86 10.18
C LYS A 56 -12.41 12.37 10.53
N TYR A 57 -11.74 11.53 9.73
CA TYR A 57 -11.60 10.09 9.99
C TYR A 57 -10.87 9.79 11.31
N TYR A 58 -9.74 10.45 11.56
CA TYR A 58 -8.98 10.26 12.79
C TYR A 58 -9.81 10.63 14.03
N LYS A 59 -10.56 11.74 13.96
CA LYS A 59 -11.45 12.19 15.04
C LYS A 59 -12.72 11.36 15.20
N SER A 60 -13.24 10.71 14.16
CA SER A 60 -14.35 9.76 14.32
C SER A 60 -13.90 8.45 14.97
N ARG A 61 -12.64 8.02 14.78
CA ARG A 61 -12.06 6.83 15.44
C ARG A 61 -11.59 7.09 16.88
N ASN A 62 -10.96 8.23 17.14
CA ASN A 62 -10.31 8.55 18.43
C ASN A 62 -11.12 9.51 19.33
N GLY A 63 -12.22 10.07 18.83
CA GLY A 63 -12.99 11.12 19.51
C GLY A 63 -12.43 12.53 19.29
N LEU A 64 -13.29 13.55 19.46
CA LEU A 64 -12.95 14.97 19.23
C LEU A 64 -11.77 15.44 20.10
N ASN A 65 -11.74 15.02 21.37
CA ASN A 65 -10.66 15.29 22.32
C ASN A 65 -9.74 14.07 22.55
N GLY A 66 -9.67 13.16 21.56
CA GLY A 66 -8.84 11.96 21.60
C GLY A 66 -7.33 12.24 21.73
N PRO A 67 -6.53 11.18 21.95
CA PRO A 67 -5.09 11.28 22.15
C PRO A 67 -4.41 12.05 21.01
N LYS A 68 -3.42 12.87 21.39
CA LYS A 68 -2.53 13.57 20.45
C LYS A 68 -1.34 12.70 20.01
N LYS A 69 -1.08 11.62 20.74
CA LYS A 69 -0.12 10.57 20.40
C LYS A 69 -0.77 9.57 19.43
N VAL A 70 -0.30 9.58 18.19
CA VAL A 70 -0.83 8.78 17.07
C VAL A 70 -0.09 7.44 17.00
N LYS A 71 -0.79 6.32 17.21
CA LYS A 71 -0.20 4.99 17.04
C LYS A 71 -0.13 4.60 15.57
N ILE A 72 1.01 4.09 15.12
CA ILE A 72 1.25 3.65 13.74
C ILE A 72 1.51 2.15 13.70
N ALA A 73 0.73 1.44 12.88
CA ALA A 73 1.02 0.07 12.48
C ALA A 73 1.50 0.13 11.02
N ALA A 74 2.81 0.04 10.81
CA ALA A 74 3.43 0.19 9.50
C ALA A 74 3.97 -1.14 8.96
N PHE A 75 3.95 -1.30 7.64
CA PHE A 75 4.29 -2.55 6.96
C PHE A 75 5.04 -2.28 5.65
N ASP A 76 6.00 -3.12 5.24
CA ASP A 76 6.33 -3.26 3.81
C ASP A 76 5.15 -3.91 3.06
N MET A 77 5.20 -3.91 1.73
CA MET A 77 4.21 -4.50 0.86
C MET A 77 4.65 -5.85 0.28
N ASP A 78 5.75 -5.91 -0.46
CA ASP A 78 6.10 -7.02 -1.35
C ASP A 78 6.99 -8.04 -0.60
N SER A 79 6.45 -9.23 -0.33
CA SER A 79 6.95 -10.29 0.58
C SER A 79 6.62 -10.11 2.07
N THR A 80 5.88 -9.05 2.42
CA THR A 80 5.41 -8.76 3.79
C THR A 80 3.88 -8.82 3.91
N LEU A 81 3.14 -7.93 3.24
CA LEU A 81 1.67 -7.98 3.21
C LEU A 81 1.16 -8.90 2.09
N ILE A 82 1.90 -8.96 0.98
CA ILE A 82 1.53 -9.72 -0.21
C ILE A 82 2.70 -10.56 -0.71
N ASP A 83 2.40 -11.66 -1.39
CA ASP A 83 3.34 -12.43 -2.20
C ASP A 83 2.80 -12.51 -3.64
N THR A 84 3.64 -12.87 -4.61
CA THR A 84 3.21 -13.04 -6.00
C THR A 84 2.34 -14.30 -6.16
N LYS A 85 1.41 -14.27 -7.12
CA LYS A 85 0.65 -15.48 -7.48
C LYS A 85 1.49 -16.42 -8.35
N SER A 86 2.43 -15.87 -9.10
CA SER A 86 3.30 -16.61 -10.02
C SER A 86 4.53 -17.25 -9.36
N GLY A 87 4.81 -16.96 -8.09
CA GLY A 87 5.96 -17.47 -7.36
C GLY A 87 7.32 -16.91 -7.82
N VAL A 88 7.34 -15.84 -8.63
CA VAL A 88 8.60 -15.13 -8.94
C VAL A 88 8.77 -13.92 -8.04
N LYS A 89 10.01 -13.64 -7.61
CA LYS A 89 10.34 -12.56 -6.66
C LYS A 89 9.79 -11.16 -7.02
N PHE A 90 9.55 -10.88 -8.30
CA PHE A 90 8.97 -9.61 -8.76
C PHE A 90 7.72 -9.87 -9.59
N GLY A 91 6.56 -9.43 -9.08
CA GLY A 91 5.26 -9.64 -9.72
C GLY A 91 5.19 -9.10 -11.15
N ARG A 92 4.68 -9.90 -12.08
CA ARG A 92 4.70 -9.64 -13.53
C ARG A 92 3.69 -8.59 -14.00
N GLY A 93 2.80 -8.12 -13.12
CA GLY A 93 1.78 -7.13 -13.42
C GLY A 93 0.90 -6.81 -12.21
N PRO A 94 -0.11 -5.92 -12.37
CA PRO A 94 -0.93 -5.44 -11.25
C PRO A 94 -1.82 -6.51 -10.60
N ASN A 95 -2.04 -7.65 -11.27
CA ASN A 95 -2.88 -8.75 -10.79
C ASN A 95 -2.07 -9.90 -10.17
N ASP A 96 -0.74 -9.85 -10.28
CA ASP A 96 0.19 -10.90 -9.82
C ASP A 96 0.57 -10.69 -8.35
N TRP A 97 -0.45 -10.77 -7.49
CA TRP A 97 -0.35 -10.64 -6.04
C TRP A 97 -1.43 -11.47 -5.34
N LYS A 98 -1.13 -12.00 -4.17
CA LYS A 98 -2.04 -12.61 -3.18
C LYS A 98 -1.68 -12.03 -1.81
N TRP A 99 -2.56 -12.09 -0.82
CA TRP A 99 -2.15 -11.86 0.57
C TRP A 99 -1.05 -12.85 0.96
N TRP A 100 -0.11 -12.43 1.81
CA TRP A 100 1.03 -13.26 2.22
C TRP A 100 0.56 -14.57 2.86
N ASN A 101 -0.43 -14.49 3.75
CA ASN A 101 -1.27 -15.59 4.21
C ASN A 101 -2.68 -15.08 4.61
N ASP A 102 -3.52 -15.98 5.11
CA ASP A 102 -4.92 -15.68 5.48
C ASP A 102 -5.07 -14.85 6.78
N GLN A 103 -3.97 -14.59 7.50
CA GLN A 103 -3.98 -13.80 8.74
C GLN A 103 -3.74 -12.31 8.50
N VAL A 104 -3.16 -11.93 7.35
CA VAL A 104 -2.83 -10.52 7.04
C VAL A 104 -4.03 -9.59 7.21
N THR A 105 -5.18 -9.94 6.64
CA THR A 105 -6.40 -9.10 6.72
C THR A 105 -6.98 -9.04 8.14
N GLN A 106 -6.85 -10.13 8.92
CA GLN A 106 -7.33 -10.23 10.30
C GLN A 106 -6.48 -9.37 11.25
N VAL A 107 -5.15 -9.41 11.07
CA VAL A 107 -4.20 -8.61 11.84
C VAL A 107 -4.32 -7.12 11.50
N LEU A 108 -4.47 -6.76 10.21
CA LEU A 108 -4.80 -5.39 9.81
C LEU A 108 -6.13 -4.91 10.41
N LYS A 109 -7.14 -5.79 10.50
CA LYS A 109 -8.42 -5.50 11.18
C LYS A 109 -8.21 -5.19 12.66
N LYS A 110 -7.49 -6.05 13.38
CA LYS A 110 -7.17 -5.89 14.80
C LYS A 110 -6.55 -4.53 15.08
N TYR A 111 -5.48 -4.18 14.37
CA TYR A 111 -4.80 -2.89 14.58
C TYR A 111 -5.69 -1.68 14.21
N ALA A 112 -6.52 -1.77 13.18
CA ALA A 112 -7.50 -0.74 12.88
C ALA A 112 -8.53 -0.55 14.01
N ASP A 113 -9.07 -1.66 14.54
CA ASP A 113 -10.04 -1.64 15.65
C ASP A 113 -9.44 -1.13 16.96
N GLU A 114 -8.14 -1.40 17.19
CA GLU A 114 -7.34 -0.78 18.25
C GLU A 114 -6.94 0.69 17.96
N ASN A 115 -7.49 1.33 16.92
CA ASN A 115 -7.26 2.71 16.49
C ASN A 115 -5.80 3.06 16.10
N TYR A 116 -5.05 2.09 15.57
CA TYR A 116 -3.80 2.39 14.86
C TYR A 116 -4.10 3.01 13.49
N THR A 117 -3.25 3.95 13.06
CA THR A 117 -3.21 4.33 11.64
C THR A 117 -2.38 3.29 10.90
N LEU A 118 -2.99 2.63 9.93
CA LEU A 118 -2.33 1.64 9.08
C LEU A 118 -1.50 2.34 8.00
N VAL A 119 -0.23 1.97 7.84
CA VAL A 119 0.70 2.59 6.88
C VAL A 119 1.46 1.53 6.08
N ILE A 120 1.66 1.77 4.79
CA ILE A 120 2.52 0.97 3.91
C ILE A 120 3.72 1.81 3.48
N PHE A 121 4.93 1.30 3.71
CA PHE A 121 6.20 1.88 3.26
C PHE A 121 6.93 0.92 2.33
N THR A 122 6.99 1.20 1.02
CA THR A 122 7.48 0.24 0.03
C THR A 122 8.55 0.77 -0.95
N ASN A 123 9.52 -0.09 -1.27
CA ASN A 123 10.74 0.25 -2.00
C ASN A 123 10.64 -0.06 -3.52
N GLN A 124 9.77 0.67 -4.24
CA GLN A 124 9.36 0.38 -5.63
C GLN A 124 10.42 0.71 -6.72
N GLY A 125 11.49 -0.08 -6.75
CA GLY A 125 12.67 0.09 -7.62
C GLY A 125 12.47 -0.07 -9.14
N THR A 126 11.24 -0.36 -9.61
CA THR A 126 10.89 -0.39 -11.05
C THR A 126 9.87 0.69 -11.44
N VAL A 127 9.32 1.42 -10.47
CA VAL A 127 8.36 2.50 -10.70
C VAL A 127 9.13 3.77 -11.03
N VAL A 128 8.96 4.27 -12.26
CA VAL A 128 9.66 5.47 -12.75
C VAL A 128 8.60 6.50 -13.08
N VAL A 129 8.55 7.59 -12.32
CA VAL A 129 7.49 8.59 -12.46
C VAL A 129 7.95 10.00 -12.07
N THR A 130 7.31 10.99 -12.66
CA THR A 130 7.26 12.42 -12.27
C THR A 130 5.84 12.91 -12.59
N GLU A 131 5.43 14.07 -12.09
CA GLU A 131 4.11 14.62 -12.46
C GLU A 131 3.95 14.83 -14.00
N GLU A 132 5.03 15.18 -14.71
CA GLU A 132 5.04 15.30 -16.18
C GLU A 132 4.72 13.98 -16.91
N ILE A 133 5.24 12.85 -16.39
CA ILE A 133 5.10 11.53 -17.04
C ILE A 133 4.07 10.62 -16.38
N ARG A 134 3.36 11.09 -15.34
CA ARG A 134 2.33 10.35 -14.57
C ARG A 134 1.44 9.50 -15.46
N ASN A 135 0.78 10.14 -16.43
CA ASN A 135 -0.23 9.51 -17.31
C ASN A 135 0.37 8.60 -18.39
N LYS A 136 1.71 8.57 -18.53
CA LYS A 136 2.46 7.73 -19.49
C LYS A 136 3.25 6.61 -18.80
N SER A 137 3.40 6.65 -17.47
CA SER A 137 4.17 5.67 -16.72
C SER A 137 3.36 4.40 -16.45
N LYS A 138 3.62 3.36 -17.26
CA LYS A 138 3.01 2.04 -17.08
C LYS A 138 3.35 1.41 -15.73
N SER A 139 4.57 1.60 -15.21
CA SER A 139 4.92 1.04 -13.89
C SER A 139 4.23 1.76 -12.73
N PHE A 140 4.03 3.08 -12.83
CA PHE A 140 3.18 3.82 -11.88
C PHE A 140 1.72 3.36 -11.95
N ALA A 141 1.14 3.26 -13.15
CA ALA A 141 -0.23 2.76 -13.32
C ALA A 141 -0.42 1.34 -12.77
N ASN A 142 0.57 0.47 -12.94
CA ASN A 142 0.58 -0.88 -12.36
C ASN A 142 0.63 -0.85 -10.83
N LEU A 143 1.46 0.00 -10.22
CA LEU A 143 1.51 0.19 -8.76
C LEU A 143 0.15 0.63 -8.23
N CYS A 144 -0.42 1.70 -8.79
CA CYS A 144 -1.72 2.21 -8.39
C CYS A 144 -2.81 1.14 -8.53
N SER A 145 -2.81 0.38 -9.63
CA SER A 145 -3.77 -0.70 -9.84
C SER A 145 -3.62 -1.84 -8.81
N LYS A 146 -2.40 -2.32 -8.55
CA LYS A 146 -2.13 -3.36 -7.54
C LYS A 146 -2.64 -2.94 -6.16
N VAL A 147 -2.23 -1.76 -5.68
CA VAL A 147 -2.61 -1.27 -4.35
C VAL A 147 -4.10 -0.96 -4.25
N ASN A 148 -4.73 -0.42 -5.31
CA ASN A 148 -6.17 -0.23 -5.35
C ASN A 148 -6.93 -1.58 -5.25
N GLN A 149 -6.43 -2.66 -5.86
CA GLN A 149 -7.01 -4.01 -5.73
C GLN A 149 -6.86 -4.55 -4.30
N MET A 150 -5.69 -4.38 -3.67
CA MET A 150 -5.46 -4.75 -2.27
C MET A 150 -6.46 -4.03 -1.35
N MET A 151 -6.63 -2.72 -1.50
CA MET A 151 -7.58 -1.95 -0.69
C MET A 151 -9.04 -2.30 -0.98
N ALA A 152 -9.39 -2.65 -2.21
CA ALA A 152 -10.73 -3.15 -2.54
C ALA A 152 -11.02 -4.50 -1.87
N SER A 153 -10.04 -5.41 -1.81
CA SER A 153 -10.13 -6.66 -1.04
C SER A 153 -10.18 -6.43 0.46
N LEU A 154 -9.46 -5.43 0.98
CA LEU A 154 -9.39 -5.14 2.41
C LEU A 154 -10.68 -4.49 2.93
N LYS A 155 -11.31 -3.61 2.11
CA LYS A 155 -12.52 -2.86 2.46
C LYS A 155 -13.74 -3.73 2.81
N SER A 156 -13.78 -5.00 2.39
CA SER A 156 -14.85 -5.92 2.80
C SER A 156 -14.74 -6.38 4.26
N THR A 157 -13.58 -6.20 4.90
CA THR A 157 -13.25 -6.78 6.22
C THR A 157 -12.74 -5.73 7.20
N VAL A 158 -12.12 -4.65 6.72
CA VAL A 158 -11.49 -3.60 7.53
C VAL A 158 -11.99 -2.22 7.11
N ASP A 159 -12.69 -1.54 8.01
CA ASP A 159 -13.02 -0.11 7.87
C ASP A 159 -11.85 0.75 8.36
N ALA A 160 -10.80 0.84 7.54
CA ALA A 160 -9.63 1.66 7.81
C ALA A 160 -9.14 2.42 6.57
N ARG A 161 -8.68 3.66 6.79
CA ARG A 161 -7.88 4.39 5.80
C ARG A 161 -6.41 4.01 5.97
N VAL A 162 -5.91 3.17 5.05
CA VAL A 162 -4.47 2.89 4.92
C VAL A 162 -3.78 4.07 4.23
N LEU A 163 -2.65 4.52 4.76
CA LEU A 163 -1.77 5.50 4.11
C LEU A 163 -0.65 4.75 3.37
N VAL A 164 -0.28 5.19 2.16
CA VAL A 164 0.77 4.52 1.37
C VAL A 164 1.85 5.51 0.98
N TYR A 165 3.10 5.09 1.14
CA TYR A 165 4.31 5.79 0.74
C TYR A 165 5.20 4.81 -0.02
N ALA A 166 5.60 5.19 -1.24
CA ALA A 166 6.37 4.33 -2.13
C ALA A 166 7.57 5.09 -2.71
N ALA A 167 8.77 4.66 -2.33
CA ALA A 167 10.02 5.20 -2.87
C ALA A 167 10.23 4.72 -4.31
N SER A 168 10.14 5.63 -5.27
CA SER A 168 10.23 5.33 -6.70
C SER A 168 11.66 5.35 -7.24
N ALA A 169 11.91 4.61 -8.31
CA ALA A 169 13.20 4.60 -8.99
C ALA A 169 13.48 5.92 -9.72
N ARG A 170 14.72 6.40 -9.62
CA ARG A 170 15.15 7.64 -10.28
C ARG A 170 15.02 7.57 -11.81
N PRO A 171 14.22 8.45 -12.44
CA PRO A 171 14.18 8.56 -13.89
C PRO A 171 15.55 8.94 -14.45
N ARG A 172 15.95 8.35 -15.58
CA ARG A 172 17.15 8.80 -16.31
C ARG A 172 16.92 10.24 -16.81
N PRO A 173 17.83 11.21 -16.61
CA PRO A 173 17.61 12.63 -16.94
C PRO A 173 17.13 12.92 -18.37
N LYS A 174 17.53 12.10 -19.36
CA LYS A 174 17.08 12.21 -20.76
C LYS A 174 15.59 11.86 -20.98
N ARG A 175 14.85 11.40 -19.96
CA ARG A 175 13.47 10.88 -20.08
C ARG A 175 12.42 11.62 -19.26
N ALA A 176 12.80 12.55 -18.38
CA ALA A 176 11.88 13.34 -17.57
C ALA A 176 12.55 14.64 -17.10
N LYS A 177 11.79 15.72 -16.97
CA LYS A 177 12.22 16.95 -16.29
C LYS A 177 11.89 16.85 -14.78
N ASN A 178 12.43 17.78 -14.00
CA ASN A 178 12.17 17.92 -12.56
C ASN A 178 12.45 16.63 -11.76
N VAL A 179 13.48 15.88 -12.19
CA VAL A 179 13.99 14.71 -11.48
C VAL A 179 14.66 15.16 -10.19
N SER A 180 14.28 14.56 -9.05
CA SER A 180 14.87 14.84 -7.75
C SER A 180 16.36 14.47 -7.67
N SER A 181 17.06 15.07 -6.70
CA SER A 181 18.47 14.80 -6.43
C SER A 181 18.71 13.32 -6.10
N GLU A 182 19.96 12.89 -6.25
CA GLU A 182 20.37 11.53 -5.88
C GLU A 182 20.26 11.31 -4.37
N GLU A 183 20.58 12.35 -3.59
CA GLU A 183 20.33 12.43 -2.15
C GLU A 183 18.86 12.18 -1.81
N LEU A 184 17.89 12.91 -2.40
CA LEU A 184 16.46 12.68 -2.12
C LEU A 184 16.00 11.25 -2.48
N HIS A 185 16.57 10.66 -3.53
CA HIS A 185 16.30 9.26 -3.88
C HIS A 185 16.90 8.27 -2.87
N ALA A 186 18.10 8.54 -2.38
CA ALA A 186 18.78 7.72 -1.38
C ALA A 186 18.13 7.82 0.00
N THR A 187 17.78 9.04 0.45
CA THR A 187 17.14 9.26 1.76
C THR A 187 15.67 8.82 1.76
N THR A 188 14.95 8.83 0.65
CA THR A 188 13.55 8.35 0.62
C THR A 188 13.47 6.82 0.57
N ARG A 189 14.43 6.14 -0.06
CA ARG A 189 14.42 4.69 -0.22
C ARG A 189 14.95 4.01 1.04
N LYS A 190 14.20 3.07 1.64
CA LYS A 190 14.63 2.29 2.82
C LYS A 190 16.00 1.65 2.54
N PRO A 191 16.97 1.71 3.47
CA PRO A 191 16.84 2.11 4.87
C PRO A 191 16.72 3.62 5.14
N GLY A 192 16.80 4.47 4.12
CA GLY A 192 16.58 5.91 4.24
C GLY A 192 15.20 6.31 4.78
N THR A 193 15.20 7.42 5.52
CA THR A 193 14.16 7.91 6.41
C THR A 193 13.01 8.71 5.75
N GLY A 194 13.21 9.26 4.55
CA GLY A 194 12.35 10.30 3.96
C GLY A 194 10.85 9.94 3.79
N MET A 195 10.50 8.65 3.69
CA MET A 195 9.07 8.25 3.68
C MET A 195 8.37 8.45 5.03
N TRP A 196 9.05 8.14 6.15
CA TRP A 196 8.49 8.32 7.48
C TRP A 196 8.48 9.79 7.91
N GLU A 197 9.51 10.55 7.55
CA GLU A 197 9.51 12.01 7.71
C GLU A 197 8.31 12.65 7.02
N GLU A 198 7.94 12.17 5.83
CA GLU A 198 6.72 12.61 5.14
C GLU A 198 5.43 12.15 5.83
N LEU A 199 5.40 10.97 6.49
CA LEU A 199 4.30 10.57 7.35
C LEU A 199 4.14 11.54 8.54
N GLU A 200 5.21 11.85 9.28
CA GLU A 200 5.16 12.81 10.39
C GLU A 200 4.66 14.17 9.92
N ASN A 201 5.19 14.68 8.80
CA ASN A 201 4.75 15.93 8.20
C ASN A 201 3.29 15.88 7.73
N TYR A 202 2.80 14.73 7.25
CA TYR A 202 1.40 14.53 6.91
C TYR A 202 0.49 14.52 8.15
N ILE A 203 0.91 13.90 9.25
CA ILE A 203 0.20 13.93 10.53
C ILE A 203 0.09 15.36 11.06
N ARG A 204 1.21 16.10 11.18
CA ARG A 204 1.23 17.50 11.66
C ARG A 204 0.31 18.40 10.82
N ARG A 205 0.47 18.40 9.48
CA ARG A 205 -0.37 19.19 8.57
C ARG A 205 -1.86 18.82 8.60
N SER A 206 -2.21 17.60 9.00
CA SER A 206 -3.61 17.14 8.99
C SER A 206 -4.31 17.28 10.33
N LEU A 207 -3.63 16.98 11.44
CA LEU A 207 -4.24 16.98 12.77
C LEU A 207 -3.95 18.29 13.51
N GLY A 208 -2.72 18.78 13.42
CA GLY A 208 -2.16 19.94 14.12
C GLY A 208 -0.72 19.65 14.57
N ASP A 209 0.09 20.68 14.83
CA ASP A 209 1.48 20.52 15.27
C ASP A 209 1.59 19.90 16.68
N GLU A 210 0.51 19.90 17.45
CA GLU A 210 0.44 19.23 18.75
C GLU A 210 0.28 17.69 18.66
N TYR A 211 0.19 17.13 17.46
CA TYR A 211 0.10 15.68 17.22
C TYR A 211 1.46 15.11 16.84
N GLU A 212 1.82 14.02 17.52
CA GLU A 212 3.09 13.32 17.34
C GLU A 212 2.84 11.82 17.25
N ILE A 213 3.75 11.08 16.60
CA ILE A 213 3.67 9.63 16.58
C ILE A 213 4.06 9.06 17.96
N ASP A 214 3.27 8.11 18.46
CA ASP A 214 3.54 7.33 19.67
C ASP A 214 4.58 6.25 19.33
N LYS A 215 5.87 6.60 19.32
CA LYS A 215 6.93 5.69 18.87
C LYS A 215 7.01 4.40 19.69
N ASP A 216 6.84 4.50 21.01
CA ASP A 216 6.85 3.37 21.95
C ASP A 216 5.73 2.36 21.68
N LYS A 217 4.64 2.79 21.04
CA LYS A 217 3.49 1.96 20.64
C LYS A 217 3.35 1.85 19.12
N SER A 218 4.37 2.23 18.36
CA SER A 218 4.38 2.11 16.91
C SER A 218 5.40 1.07 16.49
N PHE A 219 5.09 0.36 15.43
CA PHE A 219 5.93 -0.71 14.92
C PHE A 219 5.95 -0.73 13.39
N PHE A 220 7.01 -1.32 12.85
CA PHE A 220 7.19 -1.59 11.44
C PHE A 220 7.44 -3.08 11.20
N VAL A 221 6.73 -3.66 10.25
CA VAL A 221 6.87 -5.06 9.84
C VAL A 221 7.50 -5.12 8.45
N GLY A 222 8.52 -5.95 8.27
CA GLY A 222 9.18 -6.12 6.97
C GLY A 222 9.98 -7.42 6.87
N ASP A 223 10.13 -7.96 5.67
CA ASP A 223 10.90 -9.19 5.40
C ASP A 223 12.41 -8.94 5.28
N ALA A 224 12.85 -7.72 4.94
CA ALA A 224 14.26 -7.37 4.84
C ALA A 224 14.88 -7.11 6.22
N ALA A 225 15.03 -8.19 7.00
CA ALA A 225 15.42 -8.18 8.41
C ALA A 225 16.92 -8.47 8.67
N GLY A 226 17.66 -8.90 7.66
CA GLY A 226 19.08 -9.26 7.77
C GLY A 226 19.33 -10.64 8.41
N ARG A 227 18.38 -11.57 8.31
CA ARG A 227 18.50 -12.98 8.73
C ARG A 227 19.36 -13.78 7.74
N ASP A 228 19.79 -14.98 8.13
CA ASP A 228 20.47 -15.91 7.21
C ASP A 228 19.56 -16.25 6.02
N GLY A 229 19.94 -15.77 4.83
CA GLY A 229 19.16 -15.89 3.58
C GLY A 229 18.43 -14.62 3.15
N ASP A 230 18.28 -13.62 4.03
CA ASP A 230 17.81 -12.29 3.63
C ASP A 230 18.88 -11.61 2.78
N HIS A 231 18.48 -10.96 1.69
CA HIS A 231 19.43 -10.26 0.81
C HIS A 231 19.82 -8.86 1.31
N LEU A 232 19.03 -8.29 2.23
CA LEU A 232 19.11 -6.92 2.75
C LEU A 232 18.50 -6.87 4.15
N ASP A 233 18.92 -5.88 4.94
CA ASP A 233 18.42 -5.51 6.28
C ASP A 233 17.60 -4.20 6.25
N SER A 234 17.21 -3.74 5.07
CA SER A 234 16.72 -2.38 4.85
C SER A 234 15.44 -2.03 5.60
N ASP A 235 14.62 -3.02 6.00
CA ASP A 235 13.39 -2.78 6.75
C ASP A 235 13.66 -2.63 8.25
N LYS A 236 14.55 -3.47 8.78
CA LYS A 236 15.03 -3.37 10.15
C LYS A 236 15.73 -2.03 10.40
N VAL A 237 16.70 -1.68 9.55
CA VAL A 237 17.46 -0.42 9.69
C VAL A 237 16.55 0.82 9.49
N PHE A 238 15.51 0.72 8.66
CA PHE A 238 14.50 1.79 8.52
C PHE A 238 13.71 2.01 9.81
N ALA A 239 13.31 0.95 10.52
CA ALA A 239 12.63 1.05 11.81
C ALA A 239 13.55 1.60 12.92
N GLU A 240 14.77 1.07 12.99
CA GLU A 240 15.82 1.51 13.92
C GLU A 240 16.16 3.00 13.74
N GLY A 241 16.18 3.49 12.49
CA GLY A 241 16.46 4.89 12.14
C GLY A 241 15.53 5.93 12.80
N PHE A 242 14.38 5.50 13.34
CA PHE A 242 13.47 6.37 14.10
C PHE A 242 13.22 5.94 15.55
N GLY A 243 13.71 4.77 15.96
CA GLY A 243 13.39 4.20 17.26
C GLY A 243 11.93 3.75 17.39
N ILE A 244 11.43 2.99 16.41
CA ILE A 244 10.17 2.24 16.54
C ILE A 244 10.46 0.74 16.57
N GLN A 245 9.54 -0.06 17.11
CA GLN A 245 9.73 -1.52 17.15
C GLN A 245 9.74 -2.10 15.73
N PHE A 246 10.67 -3.03 15.47
CA PHE A 246 10.69 -3.84 14.26
C PHE A 246 10.18 -5.26 14.55
N ASP A 247 9.45 -5.84 13.60
CA ASP A 247 9.10 -7.27 13.61
C ASP A 247 9.03 -7.85 12.19
N ILE A 248 8.94 -9.18 12.07
CA ILE A 248 8.91 -9.91 10.80
C ILE A 248 7.51 -10.44 10.47
N PRO A 249 7.17 -10.66 9.17
CA PRO A 249 5.86 -11.18 8.76
C PRO A 249 5.49 -12.49 9.46
N GLU A 250 6.47 -13.38 9.66
CA GLU A 250 6.30 -14.69 10.31
C GLU A 250 5.90 -14.57 11.79
N ASN A 251 6.21 -13.45 12.45
CA ASN A 251 5.84 -13.21 13.83
C ASN A 251 4.47 -12.52 13.98
N ILE A 252 4.19 -11.57 13.10
CA ILE A 252 2.98 -10.73 13.16
C ILE A 252 1.76 -11.43 12.55
N PHE A 253 1.96 -12.22 11.49
CA PHE A 253 0.89 -12.94 10.79
C PHE A 253 0.94 -14.45 11.07
N LYS A 254 1.30 -14.85 12.30
CA LYS A 254 1.32 -16.27 12.71
C LYS A 254 -0.01 -16.94 12.42
N LEU A 255 0.06 -18.12 11.78
CA LEU A 255 -1.10 -19.01 11.67
C LEU A 255 -1.40 -19.58 13.08
N PRO A 256 -2.69 -19.76 13.44
CA PRO A 256 -3.06 -20.52 14.62
C PRO A 256 -2.42 -21.91 14.58
N THR A 257 -1.92 -22.40 15.71
CA THR A 257 -1.48 -23.80 15.82
C THR A 257 -2.66 -24.68 16.21
N ASP A 258 -2.58 -25.98 15.91
CA ASP A 258 -3.69 -26.91 16.22
C ASP A 258 -4.01 -26.95 17.74
N ASP A 259 -3.04 -26.65 18.60
CA ASP A 259 -3.23 -26.54 20.06
C ASP A 259 -4.14 -25.37 20.48
N ASP A 260 -4.17 -24.27 19.73
CA ASP A 260 -5.04 -23.11 20.03
C ASP A 260 -6.54 -23.44 19.86
N SER A 261 -6.86 -24.55 19.20
CA SER A 261 -8.24 -24.98 18.93
C SER A 261 -8.89 -25.79 20.05
N ASN A 262 -8.12 -26.19 21.08
CA ASN A 262 -8.58 -27.12 22.13
C ASN A 262 -8.95 -26.45 23.47
N THR A 263 -8.91 -25.11 23.56
CA THR A 263 -9.33 -24.35 24.76
C THR A 263 -10.70 -23.70 24.58
N THR A 264 -11.74 -24.52 24.47
CA THR A 264 -13.15 -24.12 24.69
C THR A 264 -13.88 -25.20 25.49
N ASP A 265 -14.54 -24.76 26.57
CA ASP A 265 -15.51 -25.48 27.41
C ASP A 265 -15.19 -26.90 27.91
N ASN A 266 -14.82 -26.97 29.19
CA ASN A 266 -15.37 -27.94 30.13
C ASN A 266 -15.40 -27.31 31.54
N SER A 267 -16.46 -26.55 31.81
CA SER A 267 -16.84 -26.13 33.17
C SER A 267 -18.37 -26.03 33.26
N ASP A 268 -19.01 -27.19 33.37
CA ASP A 268 -20.30 -27.36 34.06
C ASP A 268 -20.06 -27.44 35.58
#